data_AF-A0A5E6PAE2-F1
#
_entry.id   AF-A0A5E6PAE2-F1
#
_cell.length_a   1.000
_cell.length_b   1.000
_cell.length_c   1.000
_cell.angle_alpha   90.00
_cell.angle_beta   90.00
_cell.angle_gamma   90.00
#
_symmetry.space_group_name_H-M   'P 1'
#
loop_
_entity.id
_entity.type
_entity.pdbx_description
1 polymer ?
#
loop_
_entity_poly.entity_id
_entity_poly.type
_entity_poly.pdbx_seq_one_letter_code
_entity_poly.pdbx_strand_id
1 'polypeptide(L)'
;MTKLTKIRIALTLGALAGIAPVTLIFLWGLLFLVIAIVYMDRLALPVTIIAISVPSLWGCWKAYAAAMASKPKHPRDWRVIASVILATVWAFPCSAAMNWDLTILFTFLMPGLTAAIMLGVTEYRARRVDQNGELMAIPD
;
A
#
# COMPACT_ATOMS: atom_id res chain seq x y z
N MET A 1 -28.29 -0.73 2.95
CA MET A 1 -26.84 -0.93 3.18
C MET A 1 -26.41 -0.07 4.37
N THR A 2 -25.69 -0.64 5.35
CA THR A 2 -25.12 0.15 6.46
C THR A 2 -23.94 1.00 5.95
N LYS A 3 -23.69 2.17 6.56
CA LYS A 3 -22.56 3.08 6.18
C LYS A 3 -21.21 2.33 6.14
N LEU A 4 -21.05 1.34 7.02
CA LEU A 4 -19.86 0.50 7.13
C LEU A 4 -19.63 -0.39 5.90
N THR A 5 -20.69 -0.96 5.33
CA THR A 5 -20.62 -1.77 4.10
C THR A 5 -20.21 -0.92 2.90
N LYS A 6 -20.73 0.31 2.79
CA LYS A 6 -20.37 1.24 1.70
C LYS A 6 -18.88 1.62 1.73
N ILE A 7 -18.33 1.86 2.92
CA ILE A 7 -16.90 2.17 3.10
C ILE A 7 -16.03 0.97 2.72
N ARG A 8 -16.38 -0.24 3.14
CA ARG A 8 -15.64 -1.46 2.76
C ARG A 8 -15.63 -1.67 1.25
N ILE A 9 -16.75 -1.46 0.56
CA ILE A 9 -16.85 -1.58 -0.90
C ILE A 9 -15.99 -0.53 -1.62
N ALA A 10 -15.98 0.71 -1.11
CA ALA A 10 -15.12 1.76 -1.68
C ALA A 10 -13.63 1.43 -1.48
N LEU A 11 -13.25 0.91 -0.31
CA LEU A 11 -11.88 0.48 -0.03
C LEU A 11 -11.47 -0.74 -0.88
N THR A 12 -12.34 -1.73 -1.08
CA THR A 12 -12.05 -2.86 -2.00
C THR A 12 -11.80 -2.36 -3.42
N LEU A 13 -12.65 -1.46 -3.91
CA LEU A 13 -12.52 -0.91 -5.27
C LEU A 13 -11.23 -0.10 -5.41
N GLY A 14 -10.88 0.70 -4.40
CA GLY A 14 -9.60 1.40 -4.35
C GLY A 14 -8.42 0.44 -4.41
N ALA A 15 -8.44 -0.66 -3.65
CA ALA A 15 -7.35 -1.63 -3.66
C ALA A 15 -7.23 -2.37 -5.00
N LEU A 16 -8.37 -2.73 -5.59
CA LEU A 16 -8.44 -3.36 -6.91
C LEU A 16 -7.95 -2.44 -8.03
N ALA A 17 -8.20 -1.13 -7.94
CA ALA A 17 -7.79 -0.16 -8.95
C ALA A 17 -6.35 0.35 -8.73
N GLY A 18 -5.89 0.47 -7.48
CA GLY A 18 -4.63 1.13 -7.14
C GLY A 18 -3.49 0.18 -6.74
N ILE A 19 -3.79 -0.94 -6.05
CA ILE A 19 -2.78 -1.86 -5.52
C ILE A 19 -2.65 -3.09 -6.42
N ALA A 20 -3.77 -3.70 -6.81
CA ALA A 20 -3.79 -4.95 -7.58
C ALA A 20 -3.07 -4.86 -8.95
N PRO A 21 -3.21 -3.80 -9.76
CA PRO A 21 -2.56 -3.72 -11.06
C PRO A 21 -1.04 -3.69 -10.94
N VAL A 22 -0.53 -2.96 -9.95
CA VAL A 22 0.91 -2.88 -9.68
C VAL A 22 1.44 -4.20 -9.13
N THR A 23 0.67 -4.91 -8.31
CA THR A 23 1.07 -6.25 -7.87
C THR A 23 1.14 -7.25 -9.03
N LEU A 24 0.23 -7.15 -10.00
CA LEU A 24 0.25 -7.98 -11.21
C LEU A 24 1.45 -7.64 -12.11
N ILE A 25 1.72 -6.35 -12.33
CA ILE A 25 2.91 -5.89 -13.08
C ILE A 25 4.18 -6.36 -12.37
N PHE A 26 4.25 -6.28 -11.04
CA PHE A 26 5.38 -6.76 -10.26
C PHE A 26 5.57 -8.27 -10.38
N LEU A 27 4.50 -9.07 -10.28
CA LEU A 27 4.53 -10.52 -10.49
C LEU A 27 5.03 -10.88 -11.90
N TRP A 28 4.56 -10.15 -12.91
CA TRP A 28 5.00 -10.33 -14.29
C TRP A 28 6.48 -9.99 -14.46
N GLY A 29 6.91 -8.84 -13.93
CA GLY A 29 8.30 -8.42 -13.92
C GLY A 29 9.21 -9.38 -13.16
N LEU A 30 8.72 -9.97 -12.06
CA LEU A 30 9.44 -10.96 -11.27
C LEU A 30 9.77 -12.21 -12.09
N LEU A 31 8.83 -12.71 -12.91
CA LEU A 31 9.07 -13.87 -13.78
C LEU A 31 10.19 -13.59 -14.80
N PHE A 32 10.14 -12.42 -15.46
CA PHE A 32 11.19 -12.00 -16.38
C PHE A 32 12.54 -11.79 -15.68
N LEU A 33 12.51 -11.28 -14.46
CA LEU A 33 13.70 -11.02 -13.66
C LEU A 33 14.35 -12.31 -13.14
N VAL A 34 13.57 -13.33 -12.79
CA VAL A 34 14.09 -14.67 -12.46
C VAL A 34 14.79 -15.29 -13.67
N ILE A 35 14.22 -15.14 -14.88
CA ILE A 35 14.89 -15.58 -16.11
C ILE A 35 16.19 -14.79 -16.32
N ALA A 36 16.15 -13.46 -16.18
CA ALA A 36 17.32 -12.61 -16.37
C ALA A 36 18.45 -12.91 -15.36
N ILE A 37 18.13 -13.26 -14.11
CA ILE A 37 19.10 -13.65 -13.08
C ILE A 37 19.93 -14.87 -13.50
N VAL A 38 19.37 -15.80 -14.27
CA VAL A 38 20.08 -16.98 -14.78
C VAL A 38 21.12 -16.60 -15.86
N TYR A 39 20.93 -15.48 -16.55
CA TYR A 39 21.75 -15.05 -17.68
C TYR A 39 22.56 -13.77 -17.44
N MET A 40 22.41 -13.09 -16.29
CA MET A 40 23.08 -11.83 -15.98
C MET A 40 24.19 -11.99 -14.94
N ASP A 41 25.39 -11.50 -15.26
CA ASP A 41 26.53 -11.46 -14.35
C ASP A 41 26.39 -10.43 -13.21
N ARG A 42 25.48 -9.45 -13.35
CA ARG A 42 25.25 -8.39 -12.36
C ARG A 42 23.88 -8.49 -11.70
N LEU A 43 23.83 -9.22 -10.60
CA LEU A 43 22.62 -9.48 -9.81
C LEU A 43 22.23 -8.33 -8.85
N ALA A 44 23.10 -7.35 -8.62
CA ALA A 44 22.87 -6.30 -7.63
C ALA A 44 21.59 -5.47 -7.91
N LEU A 45 21.36 -5.09 -9.16
CA LEU A 45 20.17 -4.34 -9.58
C LEU A 45 18.86 -5.13 -9.37
N PRO A 46 18.72 -6.37 -9.91
CA PRO A 46 17.49 -7.13 -9.75
C PRO A 46 17.19 -7.47 -8.28
N VAL A 47 18.22 -7.78 -7.48
CA VAL A 47 18.07 -8.04 -6.04
C VAL A 47 17.55 -6.80 -5.31
N THR A 48 18.05 -5.61 -5.65
CA THR A 48 17.61 -4.35 -5.02
C THR A 48 16.14 -4.05 -5.33
N ILE A 49 15.71 -4.29 -6.57
CA ILE A 49 14.31 -4.10 -6.99
C ILE A 49 13.38 -5.03 -6.19
N ILE A 50 13.73 -6.31 -6.04
CA ILE A 50 12.96 -7.26 -5.23
C ILE A 50 12.94 -6.82 -3.77
N ALA A 51 14.11 -6.50 -3.20
CA ALA A 51 14.27 -6.18 -1.79
C ALA A 51 13.45 -4.95 -1.37
N ILE A 52 13.18 -4.01 -2.27
CA ILE A 52 12.40 -2.80 -1.98
C ILE A 52 10.92 -2.98 -2.33
N SER A 53 10.60 -3.67 -3.43
CA SER A 53 9.23 -3.81 -3.91
C SER A 53 8.41 -4.78 -3.06
N VAL A 54 9.00 -5.89 -2.59
CA VAL A 54 8.32 -6.88 -1.75
C VAL A 54 7.82 -6.29 -0.41
N PRO A 55 8.65 -5.63 0.42
CA PRO A 55 8.17 -5.04 1.67
C PRO A 55 7.21 -3.87 1.43
N SER A 56 7.37 -3.14 0.32
CA SER A 56 6.45 -2.06 -0.07
C SER A 56 5.05 -2.60 -0.36
N LEU A 57 4.95 -3.65 -1.19
CA LEU A 57 3.68 -4.30 -1.51
C LEU A 57 3.06 -4.97 -0.27
N TRP A 58 3.86 -5.67 0.54
CA TRP A 58 3.43 -6.23 1.82
C TRP A 58 2.79 -5.16 2.72
N GLY A 59 3.44 -3.99 2.80
CA GLY A 59 2.93 -2.81 3.48
C GLY A 59 1.57 -2.34 3.02
N CYS A 60 1.42 -2.16 1.71
CA CYS A 60 0.17 -1.73 1.08
C CYS A 60 -0.98 -2.71 1.35
N TRP A 61 -0.73 -4.02 1.26
CA TRP A 61 -1.73 -5.04 1.58
C TRP A 61 -2.08 -5.08 3.06
N LYS A 62 -1.10 -4.89 3.95
CA LYS A 62 -1.34 -4.84 5.40
C LYS A 62 -2.12 -3.60 5.81
N ALA A 63 -1.86 -2.45 5.19
CA ALA A 63 -2.65 -1.22 5.31
C ALA A 63 -4.11 -1.45 4.86
N TYR A 64 -4.30 -2.10 3.72
CA TYR A 64 -5.64 -2.47 3.23
C TYR A 64 -6.37 -3.43 4.18
N ALA A 65 -5.70 -4.46 4.68
CA ALA A 65 -6.27 -5.39 5.64
C ALA A 65 -6.71 -4.69 6.94
N ALA A 66 -5.89 -3.75 7.43
CA ALA A 66 -6.25 -2.90 8.57
C ALA A 66 -7.49 -2.03 8.28
N ALA A 67 -7.66 -1.57 7.03
CA ALA A 67 -8.84 -0.80 6.59
C ALA A 67 -10.13 -1.61 6.52
N MET A 68 -10.05 -2.89 6.26
CA MET A 68 -11.20 -3.78 6.24
C MET A 68 -11.67 -4.26 7.62
N ALA A 69 -10.79 -4.23 8.63
CA ALA A 69 -11.06 -4.77 9.95
C ALA A 69 -12.37 -4.21 10.56
N SER A 70 -13.12 -5.08 11.24
CA SER A 70 -14.40 -4.73 11.90
C SER A 70 -14.20 -3.80 13.10
N LYS A 71 -13.14 -4.02 13.87
CA LYS A 71 -12.65 -3.10 14.90
C LYS A 71 -11.44 -2.35 14.34
N PRO A 72 -11.55 -1.05 14.03
CA PRO A 72 -10.43 -0.27 13.55
C PRO A 72 -9.44 -0.08 14.70
N LYS A 73 -8.44 -0.96 14.79
CA LYS A 73 -7.28 -0.74 15.65
C LYS A 73 -6.24 -0.05 14.78
N HIS A 74 -5.81 1.14 15.18
CA HIS A 74 -4.73 1.83 14.48
C HIS A 74 -3.56 0.85 14.29
N PRO A 75 -3.05 0.67 13.06
CA PRO A 75 -1.86 -0.14 12.85
C PRO A 75 -0.70 0.58 13.53
N ARG A 76 -0.48 0.28 14.82
CA ARG A 76 0.62 0.80 15.64
C ARG A 76 2.00 0.37 15.09
N ASP A 77 2.01 -0.50 14.09
CA ASP A 77 3.21 -0.89 13.36
C ASP A 77 3.68 0.25 12.46
N TRP A 78 4.61 1.06 12.98
CA TRP A 78 5.41 2.03 12.20
C TRP A 78 5.97 1.44 10.90
N ARG A 79 6.22 0.12 10.89
CA ARG A 79 6.65 -0.65 9.72
C ARG A 79 5.68 -0.55 8.54
N VAL A 80 4.37 -0.51 8.79
CA VAL A 80 3.34 -0.39 7.73
C VAL A 80 3.36 1.00 7.12
N ILE A 81 3.46 2.04 7.95
CA ILE A 81 3.57 3.42 7.50
C ILE A 81 4.87 3.60 6.68
N ALA A 82 5.99 3.10 7.21
CA ALA A 82 7.28 3.15 6.54
C ALA A 82 7.24 2.45 5.17
N SER A 83 6.58 1.29 5.06
CA SER A 83 6.44 0.59 3.77
C SER A 83 5.56 1.32 2.77
N VAL A 84 4.53 2.04 3.21
CA VAL A 84 3.67 2.86 2.32
C VAL A 84 4.42 4.10 1.83
N ILE A 85 5.20 4.74 2.70
CA ILE A 85 6.08 5.84 2.32
C ILE A 85 7.13 5.34 1.33
N LEU A 86 7.77 4.20 1.63
CA LEU A 86 8.75 3.58 0.74
C LEU A 86 8.13 3.28 -0.63
N ALA A 87 6.93 2.69 -0.69
CA ALA A 87 6.20 2.44 -1.94
C ALA A 87 5.96 3.73 -2.74
N THR A 88 5.62 4.82 -2.07
CA THR A 88 5.34 6.11 -2.69
C THR A 88 6.62 6.76 -3.23
N VAL A 89 7.70 6.74 -2.45
CA VAL A 89 9.00 7.31 -2.83
C VAL A 89 9.67 6.47 -3.91
N TRP A 90 9.44 5.15 -3.93
CA TRP A 90 10.03 4.24 -4.90
C TRP A 90 9.58 4.49 -6.35
N ALA A 91 8.43 5.15 -6.55
CA ALA A 91 7.97 5.56 -7.87
C ALA A 91 8.93 6.53 -8.58
N PHE A 92 9.66 7.36 -7.82
CA PHE A 92 10.56 8.37 -8.39
C PHE A 92 11.82 7.75 -9.02
N PRO A 93 12.59 6.87 -8.35
CA PRO A 93 13.68 6.14 -8.99
C PRO A 93 13.23 5.33 -10.21
N CYS A 94 12.06 4.68 -10.13
CA CYS A 94 11.51 3.90 -11.24
C CYS A 94 11.21 4.76 -12.46
N SER A 95 10.61 5.94 -12.28
CA SER A 95 10.36 6.88 -13.39
C SER A 95 11.66 7.49 -13.92
N ALA A 96 12.59 7.88 -13.04
CA ALA A 96 13.88 8.45 -13.43
C ALA A 96 14.70 7.46 -14.29
N ALA A 97 14.66 6.16 -13.97
CA ALA A 97 15.31 5.11 -14.76
C ALA A 97 14.72 4.97 -16.18
N MET A 98 13.49 5.44 -16.41
CA MET A 98 12.79 5.39 -17.68
C MET A 98 12.56 6.80 -18.25
N ASN A 99 13.55 7.69 -18.10
CA ASN A 99 13.55 9.05 -18.63
C ASN A 99 12.40 9.94 -18.13
N TRP A 100 12.02 9.81 -16.86
CA TRP A 100 10.95 10.60 -16.25
C TRP A 100 9.58 10.43 -16.92
N ASP A 101 9.28 9.23 -17.41
CA ASP A 101 7.96 8.92 -17.95
C ASP A 101 6.90 9.06 -16.84
N LEU A 102 5.96 9.99 -17.06
CA LEU A 102 4.84 10.26 -16.17
C LEU A 102 3.91 9.06 -16.02
N THR A 103 3.76 8.25 -17.07
CA THR A 103 2.92 7.05 -17.05
C THR A 103 3.44 6.07 -16.01
N ILE A 104 4.75 5.86 -16.00
CA ILE A 104 5.42 4.97 -15.06
C ILE A 104 5.40 5.57 -13.65
N LEU A 105 5.63 6.88 -13.53
CA LEU A 105 5.53 7.58 -12.25
C LEU A 105 4.15 7.35 -11.60
N PHE A 106 3.06 7.66 -12.32
CA PHE A 106 1.71 7.51 -11.79
C PHE A 106 1.35 6.05 -11.52
N THR A 107 1.80 5.12 -12.36
CA THR A 107 1.55 3.68 -12.17
C THR A 107 2.15 3.19 -10.86
N PHE A 108 3.41 3.54 -10.55
CA PHE A 108 4.07 3.11 -9.31
C PHE A 108 3.66 3.94 -8.08
N LEU A 109 3.22 5.19 -8.27
CA LEU A 109 2.75 6.06 -7.18
C LEU A 109 1.37 5.66 -6.66
N MET A 110 0.47 5.24 -7.56
CA MET A 110 -0.91 4.84 -7.25
C MET A 110 -1.06 3.89 -6.04
N PRO A 111 -0.34 2.77 -5.93
CA PRO A 111 -0.50 1.83 -4.81
C PRO A 111 -0.11 2.45 -3.47
N GLY A 112 0.96 3.24 -3.44
CA GLY A 112 1.40 3.95 -2.23
C GLY A 112 0.37 4.98 -1.79
N LEU A 113 -0.12 5.79 -2.73
CA LEU A 113 -1.14 6.81 -2.46
C LEU A 113 -2.47 6.19 -2.00
N THR A 114 -2.88 5.11 -2.64
CA THR A 114 -4.09 4.36 -2.30
C THR A 114 -3.98 3.78 -0.89
N ALA A 115 -2.84 3.15 -0.56
CA ALA A 115 -2.60 2.61 0.78
C ALA A 115 -2.54 3.72 1.84
N ALA A 116 -1.97 4.89 1.52
CA ALA A 116 -1.93 6.04 2.42
C ALA A 116 -3.35 6.57 2.73
N ILE A 117 -4.22 6.68 1.71
CA ILE A 117 -5.61 7.07 1.89
C ILE A 117 -6.34 6.05 2.78
N MET A 118 -6.12 4.75 2.56
CA MET A 118 -6.71 3.69 3.38
C MET A 118 -6.26 3.78 4.84
N LEU A 119 -4.98 4.05 5.09
CA LEU A 119 -4.45 4.31 6.42
C LEU A 119 -5.11 5.54 7.07
N GLY A 120 -5.20 6.65 6.34
CA GLY A 120 -5.87 7.86 6.83
C GLY A 120 -7.34 7.61 7.21
N VAL A 121 -8.08 6.85 6.39
CA VAL A 121 -9.46 6.46 6.70
C VAL A 121 -9.54 5.56 7.93
N THR A 122 -8.57 4.64 8.12
CA THR A 122 -8.52 3.83 9.35
C THR A 122 -8.26 4.64 10.60
N GLU A 123 -7.32 5.58 10.54
CA GLU A 123 -7.05 6.49 11.67
C GLU A 123 -8.27 7.32 12.01
N TYR A 124 -8.94 7.86 11.00
CA TYR A 124 -10.15 8.64 11.21
C TYR A 124 -11.26 7.83 11.88
N ARG A 125 -11.44 6.57 11.46
CA ARG A 125 -12.41 5.65 12.07
C ARG A 125 -12.00 5.22 13.48
N ALA A 126 -10.71 5.01 13.73
CA ALA A 126 -10.20 4.65 15.05
C ALA A 126 -10.41 5.80 16.05
N ARG A 127 -10.06 7.04 15.68
CA ARG A 127 -10.26 8.23 16.53
C ARG A 127 -11.74 8.49 16.84
N ARG A 128 -12.63 8.31 15.86
CA ARG A 128 -14.08 8.47 16.09
C ARG A 128 -14.67 7.40 17.02
N VAL A 129 -14.15 6.17 17.00
CA VAL A 129 -14.58 5.11 17.93
C VAL A 129 -14.08 5.40 19.33
N ASP A 130 -12.85 5.90 19.47
CA ASP A 130 -12.27 6.29 20.75
C ASP A 130 -13.05 7.44 21.39
N GLN A 131 -13.34 8.51 20.64
CA GLN A 131 -14.15 9.64 21.10
C GLN A 131 -15.58 9.23 21.53
N ASN A 132 -16.23 8.33 20.78
CA ASN A 132 -17.55 7.83 21.16
C ASN A 132 -17.49 6.88 22.38
N GLY A 133 -16.35 6.21 22.61
CA GLY A 133 -16.10 5.41 23.80
C GLY A 133 -15.86 6.27 25.04
N GLU A 134 -15.12 7.37 24.90
CA GLU A 134 -14.90 8.36 25.97
C GLU A 134 -16.18 9.11 26.35
N LEU A 135 -17.03 9.46 25.37
CA LEU A 135 -18.34 10.09 25.61
C LEU A 135 -19.33 9.19 26.37
N MET A 136 -19.21 7.87 26.30
CA MET A 136 -20.01 6.94 27.10
C MET A 136 -19.38 6.60 28.46
N ALA A 137 -18.17 7.08 28.73
CA ALA A 137 -17.43 6.83 29.97
C ALA A 137 -17.47 8.03 30.94
N ILE A 138 -18.24 9.08 30.64
CA ILE A 138 -18.55 10.15 31.60
C ILE A 138 -19.66 9.62 32.51
N PRO A 139 -19.39 9.28 33.78
CA PRO A 139 -20.45 8.97 34.74
C PRO A 139 -21.22 10.26 35.08
N ASP A 140 -22.55 10.13 35.17
CA ASP A 140 -23.46 11.16 35.69
C ASP A 140 -23.08 11.62 37.12
#